data_AF-A0A3P1WJG1-F1
#
_entry.id   AF-A0A3P1WJG1-F1
#
_cell.length_a   1.000
_cell.length_b   1.000
_cell.length_c   1.000
_cell.angle_alpha   90.00
_cell.angle_beta   90.00
_cell.angle_gamma   90.00
#
_symmetry.space_group_name_H-M   'P 1'
#
loop_
_entity.id
_entity.type
_entity.pdbx_description
1 polymer ?
#
loop_
_entity_poly.entity_id
_entity_poly.type
_entity_poly.pdbx_seq_one_letter_code
_entity_poly.pdbx_strand_id
1 'polypeptide(L)'
;MNHSSKPPVPTLVTICAVLFAVLIIGGAFWLGRVLGAPGAAQNTSATQAPTVPKQIEGFALQSHAEPSASAVAGKTVTNANFTDGKDSFLLVVSSPEREMEDFLRDGGIVDALSVDESTQCGKSTDFLFAACGRLKDQTGWIIYAETDMPQDRLLKVLNSLPG
;
A
#
# COMPACT_ATOMS: atom_id res chain seq x y z
N MET A 1 -30.90 34.74 53.22
CA MET A 1 -29.64 34.09 52.81
C MET A 1 -29.94 32.60 52.66
N ASN A 2 -30.14 32.15 51.42
CA ASN A 2 -30.66 30.81 51.11
C ASN A 2 -29.58 29.76 51.35
N HIS A 3 -29.87 28.79 52.22
CA HIS A 3 -29.02 27.64 52.50
C HIS A 3 -29.03 26.71 51.28
N SER A 4 -27.86 26.50 50.66
CA SER A 4 -27.67 25.51 49.59
C SER A 4 -27.33 24.17 50.23
N SER A 5 -28.35 23.37 50.54
CA SER A 5 -28.17 21.99 51.00
C SER A 5 -27.92 21.11 49.78
N LYS A 6 -26.66 20.83 49.47
CA LYS A 6 -26.30 19.79 48.49
C LYS A 6 -26.82 18.45 49.04
N PRO A 7 -27.75 17.76 48.34
CA PRO A 7 -28.33 16.54 48.88
C PRO A 7 -27.24 15.48 49.04
N PRO A 8 -27.26 14.68 50.12
CA PRO A 8 -26.30 13.61 50.32
C PRO A 8 -26.45 12.62 49.16
N VAL A 9 -25.36 12.41 48.42
CA VAL A 9 -25.34 11.42 47.35
C VAL A 9 -25.58 10.04 47.98
N PRO A 10 -26.60 9.29 47.53
CA PRO A 10 -26.89 7.98 48.08
C PRO A 10 -25.67 7.07 47.91
N THR A 11 -25.23 6.45 49.00
CA THR A 11 -24.02 5.59 49.07
C THR A 11 -24.00 4.49 48.01
N LEU A 12 -25.17 4.02 47.58
CA LEU A 12 -25.32 3.03 46.52
C LEU A 12 -24.87 3.54 45.14
N VAL A 13 -25.09 4.82 44.83
CA VAL A 13 -24.63 5.44 43.57
C VAL A 13 -23.10 5.56 43.54
N THR A 14 -22.50 5.88 44.68
CA THR A 14 -21.05 5.94 44.83
C THR A 14 -20.41 4.56 44.65
N ILE A 15 -21.03 3.49 45.20
CA ILE A 15 -20.54 2.12 45.07
C ILE A 15 -20.62 1.65 43.60
N CYS A 16 -21.74 1.90 42.91
CA CYS A 16 -21.88 1.54 41.50
C CYS A 16 -20.86 2.28 40.61
N ALA A 17 -20.60 3.56 40.87
CA ALA A 17 -19.61 4.34 40.12
C ALA A 17 -18.18 3.80 40.29
N VAL A 18 -17.81 3.39 41.51
CA VAL A 18 -16.51 2.77 41.79
C VAL A 18 -16.36 1.42 41.08
N LEU A 19 -17.40 0.57 41.11
CA LEU A 19 -17.37 -0.72 40.41
C LEU A 19 -17.22 -0.57 38.90
N PHE A 20 -17.91 0.42 38.30
CA PHE A 20 -17.77 0.73 36.87
C PHE A 20 -16.35 1.19 36.52
N ALA A 21 -15.74 2.04 37.34
CA ALA A 21 -14.37 2.49 37.12
C ALA A 21 -13.36 1.34 37.20
N VAL A 22 -13.52 0.41 38.15
CA VAL A 22 -12.66 -0.77 38.29
C VAL A 22 -12.79 -1.70 37.07
N LEU A 23 -14.00 -1.88 36.54
CA LEU A 23 -14.23 -2.68 35.33
C LEU A 23 -13.55 -2.08 34.09
N ILE A 24 -13.61 -0.75 33.91
CA ILE A 24 -12.95 -0.09 32.77
C ILE A 24 -11.42 -0.22 32.87
N ILE A 25 -10.85 -0.01 34.06
CA ILE A 25 -9.41 -0.13 34.28
C ILE A 25 -8.94 -1.58 34.09
N GLY A 26 -9.69 -2.56 34.61
CA GLY A 26 -9.39 -3.99 34.45
C GLY A 26 -9.47 -4.46 32.99
N GLY A 27 -10.46 -3.99 32.23
CA GLY A 27 -10.60 -4.29 30.80
C GLY A 27 -9.45 -3.74 29.95
N ALA A 28 -9.02 -2.50 30.21
CA ALA A 28 -7.89 -1.89 29.52
C ALA A 28 -6.57 -2.63 29.81
N PHE A 29 -6.39 -3.15 31.03
CA PHE A 29 -5.21 -3.93 31.39
C PHE A 29 -5.13 -5.28 30.65
N TRP A 30 -6.28 -5.92 30.40
CA TRP A 30 -6.33 -7.16 29.62
C TRP A 30 -6.09 -6.91 28.12
N LEU A 31 -6.71 -5.88 27.54
CA LEU A 31 -6.46 -5.48 26.15
C LEU A 31 -5.00 -5.04 25.94
N GLY A 32 -4.41 -4.34 26.91
CA GLY A 32 -3.01 -3.93 26.88
C GLY A 32 -2.03 -5.11 26.92
N ARG A 33 -2.39 -6.25 27.52
CA ARG A 33 -1.55 -7.46 27.49
C ARG A 33 -1.72 -8.29 26.22
N VAL A 34 -2.89 -8.25 25.58
CA VAL A 34 -3.13 -8.94 24.29
C VAL A 34 -2.54 -8.15 23.11
N LEU A 35 -2.50 -6.82 23.18
CA LEU A 35 -1.89 -5.95 22.17
C LEU A 35 -0.44 -5.53 22.49
N GLY A 36 -0.01 -5.68 23.73
CA GLY A 36 1.29 -5.23 24.23
C GLY A 36 2.30 -6.34 24.47
N ALA A 37 2.10 -7.54 23.91
CA ALA A 37 3.24 -8.41 23.69
C ALA A 37 4.17 -7.67 22.71
N PRO A 38 5.39 -7.28 23.11
CA PRO A 38 6.38 -6.89 22.14
C PRO A 38 6.66 -8.19 21.39
N GLY A 39 6.02 -8.34 20.23
CA GLY A 39 6.42 -9.35 19.27
C GLY A 39 7.92 -9.20 19.16
N ALA A 40 8.64 -10.26 19.52
CA ALA A 40 10.06 -10.37 19.31
C ALA A 40 10.35 -9.74 17.96
N ALA A 41 11.28 -8.77 17.91
CA ALA A 41 11.69 -8.14 16.68
C ALA A 41 11.89 -9.25 15.67
N GLN A 42 10.89 -9.44 14.81
CA GLN A 42 11.04 -10.29 13.67
C GLN A 42 12.06 -9.49 12.89
N ASN A 43 13.27 -10.01 12.84
CA ASN A 43 14.19 -9.72 11.76
C ASN A 43 13.48 -10.16 10.47
N THR A 44 12.43 -9.45 10.07
CA THR A 44 12.15 -9.23 8.67
C THR A 44 13.45 -8.62 8.19
N SER A 45 14.30 -9.45 7.59
CA SER A 45 15.26 -8.96 6.62
C SER A 45 14.46 -7.99 5.80
N ALA A 46 14.79 -6.70 5.89
CA ALA A 46 14.17 -5.69 5.06
C ALA A 46 14.33 -6.23 3.64
N THR A 47 13.25 -6.77 3.06
CA THR A 47 13.19 -7.07 1.64
C THR A 47 13.53 -5.74 1.02
N GLN A 48 14.77 -5.63 0.55
CA GLN A 48 15.35 -4.37 0.12
C GLN A 48 14.48 -3.93 -1.05
N ALA A 49 13.66 -2.90 -0.83
CA ALA A 49 12.71 -2.48 -1.84
C ALA A 49 13.50 -2.17 -3.12
N PRO A 50 12.98 -2.60 -4.28
CA PRO A 50 13.70 -2.50 -5.53
C PRO A 50 14.12 -1.04 -5.76
N THR A 51 15.41 -0.83 -5.96
CA THR A 51 15.97 0.51 -6.16
C THR A 51 15.42 1.08 -7.47
N VAL A 52 14.61 2.13 -7.37
CA VAL A 52 14.05 2.79 -8.54
C VAL A 52 15.16 3.56 -9.27
N PRO A 53 15.42 3.29 -10.56
CA PRO A 53 16.45 3.99 -11.31
C PRO A 53 16.08 5.47 -11.51
N LYS A 54 17.09 6.35 -11.59
CA LYS A 54 16.88 7.78 -11.85
C LYS A 54 16.41 8.10 -13.27
N GLN A 55 16.65 7.18 -14.21
CA GLN A 55 16.29 7.33 -15.61
C GLN A 55 15.99 5.98 -16.23
N ILE A 56 14.99 5.92 -17.13
CA ILE A 56 14.58 4.73 -17.86
C ILE A 56 14.24 5.14 -19.30
N GLU A 57 14.88 4.57 -20.31
CA GLU A 57 14.55 4.81 -21.74
C GLU A 57 14.33 6.30 -22.12
N GLY A 58 15.11 7.22 -21.54
CA GLY A 58 14.99 8.66 -21.79
C GLY A 58 14.03 9.41 -20.85
N PHE A 59 13.23 8.71 -20.04
CA PHE A 59 12.39 9.31 -19.01
C PHE A 59 13.18 9.54 -17.73
N ALA A 60 13.11 10.74 -17.18
CA ALA A 60 13.71 11.11 -15.91
C ALA A 60 12.73 10.92 -14.76
N LEU A 61 13.25 10.45 -13.62
CA LEU A 61 12.49 10.33 -12.38
C LEU A 61 12.08 11.73 -11.88
N GLN A 62 10.79 11.96 -11.71
CA GLN A 62 10.22 13.21 -11.18
C GLN A 62 10.00 13.12 -9.68
N SER A 63 9.38 12.03 -9.24
CA SER A 63 9.10 11.78 -7.83
C SER A 63 9.09 10.28 -7.57
N HIS A 64 9.47 9.87 -6.37
CA HIS A 64 9.25 8.52 -5.89
C HIS A 64 8.79 8.60 -4.44
N ALA A 65 7.86 7.72 -4.07
CA ALA A 65 7.52 7.50 -2.68
C ALA A 65 8.52 6.51 -2.08
N GLU A 66 8.79 6.66 -0.79
CA GLU A 66 9.46 5.59 -0.06
C GLU A 66 8.58 4.33 -0.08
N PRO A 67 9.19 3.13 -0.09
CA PRO A 67 8.47 1.87 0.00
C PRO A 67 7.57 1.87 1.23
N SER A 68 6.30 1.51 1.03
CA SER A 68 5.31 1.49 2.11
C SER A 68 4.63 0.13 2.19
N ALA A 69 4.13 -0.22 3.37
CA ALA A 69 3.30 -1.40 3.51
C ALA A 69 2.00 -1.21 2.70
N SER A 70 1.64 -2.23 1.93
CA SER A 70 0.33 -2.30 1.29
C SER A 70 -0.77 -2.50 2.35
N ALA A 71 -2.02 -2.26 1.96
CA ALA A 71 -3.18 -2.69 2.74
C ALA A 71 -3.23 -4.23 2.91
N VAL A 72 -2.56 -4.97 2.03
CA VAL A 72 -2.38 -6.42 2.14
C VAL A 72 -1.17 -6.72 3.03
N ALA A 73 -1.41 -7.46 4.11
CA ALA A 73 -0.36 -7.81 5.08
C ALA A 73 0.84 -8.51 4.42
N GLY A 74 2.04 -8.02 4.73
CA GLY A 74 3.29 -8.57 4.22
C GLY A 74 3.66 -8.16 2.80
N LYS A 75 2.85 -7.34 2.11
CA LYS A 75 3.20 -6.73 0.83
C LYS A 75 3.78 -5.33 1.03
N THR A 76 4.79 -4.99 0.24
CA THR A 76 5.35 -3.64 0.11
C THR A 76 5.07 -3.10 -1.27
N VAL A 77 4.74 -1.82 -1.37
CA VAL A 77 4.50 -1.12 -2.63
C VAL A 77 5.41 0.10 -2.70
N THR A 78 6.02 0.30 -3.87
CA THR A 78 6.84 1.46 -4.21
C THR A 78 6.29 2.10 -5.46
N ASN A 79 6.09 3.42 -5.42
CA ASN A 79 5.54 4.20 -6.53
C ASN A 79 6.57 5.22 -7.01
N ALA A 80 6.69 5.40 -8.33
CA ALA A 80 7.61 6.36 -8.92
C ALA A 80 7.05 6.95 -10.22
N ASN A 81 7.12 8.26 -10.37
CA ASN A 81 6.66 8.96 -11.57
C ASN A 81 7.85 9.37 -12.43
N PHE A 82 7.69 9.18 -13.74
CA PHE A 82 8.71 9.45 -14.75
C PHE A 82 8.15 10.31 -15.88
N THR A 83 8.98 11.17 -16.46
CA THR A 83 8.62 11.96 -17.65
C THR A 83 9.83 12.20 -18.54
N ASP A 84 9.61 12.30 -19.85
CA ASP A 84 10.58 12.79 -20.82
C ASP A 84 10.33 14.27 -21.23
N GLY A 85 9.38 14.93 -20.56
CA GLY A 85 8.91 16.29 -20.85
C GLY A 85 7.73 16.35 -21.81
N LYS A 86 7.38 15.24 -22.49
CA LYS A 86 6.21 15.13 -23.37
C LYS A 86 5.22 14.10 -22.84
N ASP A 87 5.71 12.90 -22.54
CA ASP A 87 4.94 11.78 -22.06
C ASP A 87 5.37 11.44 -20.63
N SER A 88 4.42 10.93 -19.84
CA SER A 88 4.65 10.56 -18.44
C SER A 88 4.05 9.21 -18.12
N PHE A 89 4.64 8.53 -17.14
CA PHE A 89 4.12 7.26 -16.62
C PHE A 89 4.38 7.12 -15.12
N LEU A 90 3.48 6.38 -14.46
CA LEU A 90 3.62 5.93 -13.08
C LEU A 90 4.11 4.47 -13.09
N LEU A 91 5.22 4.22 -12.40
CA LEU A 91 5.71 2.89 -12.06
C LEU A 91 5.22 2.51 -10.66
N VAL A 92 4.60 1.34 -10.55
CA VAL A 92 4.23 0.69 -9.29
C VAL A 92 4.97 -0.63 -9.20
N VAL A 93 5.69 -0.83 -8.10
CA VAL A 93 6.39 -2.09 -7.83
C VAL A 93 5.86 -2.67 -6.53
N SER A 94 5.37 -3.90 -6.58
CA SER A 94 4.79 -4.61 -5.43
C SER A 94 5.53 -5.93 -5.19
N SER A 95 5.75 -6.28 -3.94
CA SER A 95 6.34 -7.57 -3.56
C SER A 95 5.89 -7.99 -2.15
N PRO A 96 5.56 -9.27 -1.90
CA PRO A 96 5.52 -10.35 -2.89
C PRO A 96 4.20 -10.36 -3.69
N GLU A 97 4.28 -10.73 -4.97
CA GLU A 97 3.15 -10.99 -5.87
C GLU A 97 3.16 -12.46 -6.32
N ARG A 98 1.98 -13.08 -6.46
CA ARG A 98 1.86 -14.53 -6.72
C ARG A 98 1.18 -14.85 -8.04
N GLU A 99 0.12 -14.12 -8.36
CA GLU A 99 -0.74 -14.40 -9.50
C GLU A 99 -0.85 -13.15 -10.34
N MET A 100 -0.55 -13.28 -11.64
CA MET A 100 -0.50 -12.15 -12.56
C MET A 100 -1.88 -11.53 -12.74
N GLU A 101 -2.92 -12.34 -12.98
CA GLU A 101 -4.26 -11.80 -13.22
C GLU A 101 -4.79 -11.03 -12.02
N ASP A 102 -4.57 -11.55 -10.80
CA ASP A 102 -4.95 -10.87 -9.57
C ASP A 102 -4.19 -9.56 -9.38
N PHE A 103 -2.88 -9.57 -9.62
CA PHE A 103 -2.03 -8.38 -9.51
C PHE A 103 -2.47 -7.26 -10.48
N LEU A 104 -2.77 -7.61 -11.73
CA LEU A 104 -3.24 -6.65 -12.74
C LEU A 104 -4.65 -6.12 -12.41
N ARG A 105 -5.55 -7.00 -11.96
CA ARG A 105 -6.91 -6.62 -11.57
C ARG A 105 -6.89 -5.68 -10.36
N ASP A 106 -6.11 -6.02 -9.34
CA ASP A 106 -5.95 -5.19 -8.14
C ASP A 106 -5.28 -3.85 -8.48
N GLY A 107 -4.42 -3.84 -9.50
CA GLY A 107 -3.84 -2.63 -10.09
C GLY A 107 -4.75 -1.87 -11.05
N GLY A 108 -6.02 -2.24 -11.21
CA GLY A 108 -6.97 -1.50 -12.06
C GLY A 108 -6.66 -1.60 -13.55
N ILE A 109 -6.14 -2.74 -14.03
CA ILE A 109 -5.91 -3.00 -15.45
C ILE A 109 -7.02 -3.90 -15.99
N VAL A 110 -7.63 -3.47 -17.09
CA VAL A 110 -8.69 -4.18 -17.82
C VAL A 110 -8.25 -4.50 -19.24
N ASP A 111 -8.98 -5.43 -19.88
CA ASP A 111 -8.71 -5.90 -21.25
C ASP A 111 -7.25 -6.34 -21.45
N ALA A 112 -6.65 -6.92 -20.40
CA ALA A 112 -5.25 -7.35 -20.42
C ALA A 112 -5.06 -8.53 -21.38
N LEU A 113 -4.10 -8.38 -22.28
CA LEU A 113 -3.66 -9.40 -23.23
C LEU A 113 -2.22 -9.80 -22.92
N SER A 114 -1.95 -11.10 -22.93
CA SER A 114 -0.60 -11.63 -22.76
C SER A 114 0.30 -11.21 -23.92
N VAL A 115 1.44 -10.61 -23.57
CA VAL A 115 2.55 -10.34 -24.49
C VAL A 115 3.52 -11.52 -24.47
N ASP A 116 3.81 -12.02 -23.27
CA ASP A 116 4.59 -13.22 -22.99
C ASP A 116 4.08 -13.91 -21.71
N GLU A 117 4.77 -14.97 -21.25
CA GLU A 117 4.38 -15.74 -20.06
C GLU A 117 4.36 -14.92 -18.76
N SER A 118 5.12 -13.82 -18.72
CA SER A 118 5.37 -13.00 -17.53
C SER A 118 4.86 -11.57 -17.66
N THR A 119 4.34 -11.18 -18.82
CA THR A 119 3.99 -9.79 -19.15
C THR A 119 2.63 -9.74 -19.84
N GLN A 120 1.75 -8.87 -19.35
CA GLN A 120 0.47 -8.57 -19.99
C GLN A 120 0.25 -7.07 -20.06
N CYS A 121 -0.44 -6.62 -21.10
CA CYS A 121 -0.77 -5.21 -21.30
C CYS A 121 -2.25 -5.05 -21.57
N GLY A 122 -2.82 -3.96 -21.07
CA GLY A 122 -4.21 -3.59 -21.25
C GLY A 122 -4.39 -2.10 -21.05
N LYS A 123 -5.52 -1.73 -20.44
CA LYS A 123 -5.89 -0.33 -20.19
C LYS A 123 -6.04 -0.06 -18.70
N SER A 124 -5.52 1.07 -18.23
CA SER A 124 -5.77 1.55 -16.87
C SER A 124 -7.22 2.03 -16.74
N THR A 125 -7.89 1.67 -15.65
CA THR A 125 -9.19 2.24 -15.28
C THR A 125 -9.07 3.68 -14.77
N ASP A 126 -7.93 4.04 -14.20
CA ASP A 126 -7.73 5.32 -13.52
C ASP A 126 -7.23 6.39 -14.50
N PHE A 127 -6.25 6.04 -15.35
CA PHE A 127 -5.67 6.97 -16.31
C PHE A 127 -6.31 6.89 -17.70
N LEU A 128 -7.09 5.83 -17.98
CA LEU A 128 -7.71 5.57 -19.28
C LEU A 128 -6.73 5.44 -20.47
N PHE A 129 -5.44 5.28 -20.19
CA PHE A 129 -4.39 5.01 -21.18
C PHE A 129 -3.82 3.59 -21.02
N ALA A 130 -2.84 3.26 -21.86
CA ALA A 130 -2.17 1.96 -21.82
C ALA A 130 -1.54 1.69 -20.46
N ALA A 131 -1.61 0.44 -20.02
CA ALA A 131 -0.91 -0.05 -18.86
C ALA A 131 -0.32 -1.44 -19.15
N CYS A 132 0.88 -1.71 -18.65
CA CYS A 132 1.53 -3.00 -18.79
C CYS A 132 2.04 -3.45 -17.44
N GLY A 133 1.85 -4.73 -17.13
CA GLY A 133 2.40 -5.34 -15.94
C GLY A 133 3.25 -6.56 -16.24
N ARG A 134 4.26 -6.75 -15.40
CA ARG A 134 5.18 -7.89 -15.39
C ARG A 134 5.18 -8.52 -14.01
N LEU A 135 5.25 -9.84 -13.95
CA LEU A 135 5.44 -10.62 -12.73
C LEU A 135 6.67 -11.50 -12.89
N LYS A 136 7.69 -11.32 -12.05
CA LYS A 136 8.91 -12.12 -12.04
C LYS A 136 9.49 -12.18 -10.64
N ASP A 137 9.96 -13.36 -10.23
CA ASP A 137 10.56 -13.60 -8.90
C ASP A 137 9.70 -13.06 -7.74
N GLN A 138 8.39 -13.28 -7.84
CA GLN A 138 7.38 -12.76 -6.90
C GLN A 138 7.39 -11.23 -6.74
N THR A 139 7.94 -10.50 -7.69
CA THR A 139 7.86 -9.04 -7.74
C THR A 139 6.98 -8.68 -8.93
N GLY A 140 6.00 -7.84 -8.68
CA GLY A 140 5.13 -7.29 -9.71
C GLY A 140 5.56 -5.87 -10.04
N TRP A 141 5.67 -5.57 -11.33
CA TRP A 141 5.88 -4.22 -11.84
C TRP A 141 4.69 -3.86 -12.71
N ILE A 142 4.07 -2.72 -12.46
CA ILE A 142 3.08 -2.13 -13.36
C ILE A 142 3.58 -0.75 -13.78
N ILE A 143 3.46 -0.45 -15.06
CA ILE A 143 3.59 0.89 -15.58
C ILE A 143 2.26 1.36 -16.16
N TYR A 144 1.82 2.54 -15.72
CA TYR A 144 0.62 3.21 -16.21
C TYR A 144 1.04 4.41 -17.02
N ALA A 145 0.61 4.49 -18.28
CA ALA A 145 0.75 5.74 -19.02
C ALA A 145 -0.18 6.80 -18.41
N GLU A 146 0.36 7.99 -18.12
CA GLU A 146 -0.43 9.16 -17.69
C GLU A 146 -0.80 10.07 -18.88
N THR A 147 -0.32 9.69 -20.06
CA THR A 147 -0.51 10.37 -21.35
C THR A 147 -0.89 9.33 -22.41
N ASP A 148 -1.28 9.76 -23.61
CA ASP A 148 -1.62 8.87 -24.73
C ASP A 148 -0.37 8.22 -25.37
N MET A 149 0.46 7.60 -24.54
CA MET A 149 1.65 6.88 -24.93
C MET A 149 1.25 5.53 -25.53
N PRO A 150 1.75 5.19 -26.73
CA PRO A 150 1.51 3.89 -27.34
C PRO A 150 1.97 2.72 -26.46
N GLN A 151 1.20 1.62 -26.46
CA GLN A 151 1.46 0.43 -25.65
C GLN A 151 2.82 -0.22 -25.96
N ASP A 152 3.26 -0.23 -27.22
CA ASP A 152 4.56 -0.75 -27.64
C ASP A 152 5.73 0.04 -27.05
N ARG A 153 5.60 1.38 -26.98
CA ARG A 153 6.58 2.23 -26.32
C ARG A 153 6.58 1.99 -24.81
N LEU A 154 5.41 1.89 -24.19
CA LEU A 154 5.27 1.60 -22.77
C LEU A 154 5.90 0.23 -22.43
N LEU A 155 5.61 -0.81 -23.22
CA LEU A 155 6.20 -2.14 -23.08
C LEU A 155 7.73 -2.11 -23.20
N LYS A 156 8.29 -1.28 -24.10
CA LYS A 156 9.74 -1.09 -24.20
C LYS A 156 10.34 -0.56 -22.89
N VAL A 157 9.66 0.39 -22.23
CA VAL A 157 10.05 0.89 -20.91
C VAL A 157 10.00 -0.24 -19.87
N LEU A 158 8.90 -1.03 -19.81
CA LEU A 158 8.78 -2.17 -18.88
C LEU A 158 9.92 -3.17 -19.08
N ASN A 159 10.27 -3.45 -20.33
CA ASN A 159 11.33 -4.40 -20.69
C ASN A 159 12.73 -3.94 -20.29
N SER A 160 12.94 -2.63 -20.13
CA SER A 160 14.22 -2.04 -19.71
C SER A 160 14.43 -2.00 -18.19
N LEU A 161 13.37 -2.27 -17.41
CA LEU A 161 13.47 -2.29 -15.95
C LEU A 161 14.31 -3.48 -15.46
N PRO A 162 15.08 -3.30 -14.37
CA PRO A 162 15.78 -4.40 -13.72
C PRO A 162 14.75 -5.31 -13.05
N GLY A 163 14.38 -6.37 -13.75
CA GLY A 163 13.46 -7.43 -13.31
C GLY A 163 13.95 -8.76 -13.80
#